data_AF-A0AAP3SLS2-F1
#
_entry.id   AF-A0AAP3SLS2-F1
#
_cell.length_a   1.000
_cell.length_b   1.000
_cell.length_c   1.000
_cell.angle_alpha   90.00
_cell.angle_beta   90.00
_cell.angle_gamma   90.00
#
_symmetry.space_group_name_H-M   'P 1'
#
loop_
_entity.id
_entity.type
_entity.pdbx_description
1 polymer ?
#
loop_
_entity_poly.entity_id
_entity_poly.type
_entity_poly.pdbx_seq_one_letter_code
_entity_poly.pdbx_strand_id
1 'polypeptide(L)'
;MESTLQIMPVQRTSRNFGEYAEEAVIIEEPIIKQKRPLFIEANTIEASLEHLRNDCIIPVFAKDNEATLSHVAFIEAVQDATNTFFSGEQIESPDIRVSHVIKGRIPEAIHKPANQLLESDKTIYYERCAFVIEVPTIYETVHG
;
A
#
# COMPACT_ATOMS: atom_id res chain seq x y z
N MET A 1 -32.15 50.06 13.58
CA MET A 1 -30.93 50.50 12.88
C MET A 1 -30.94 49.81 11.53
N GLU A 2 -31.58 50.44 10.55
CA GLU A 2 -31.62 49.96 9.17
C GLU A 2 -30.52 50.69 8.40
N SER A 3 -29.54 49.95 7.88
CA SER A 3 -28.43 50.50 7.10
C SER A 3 -28.78 50.47 5.61
N THR A 4 -29.13 51.64 5.08
CA THR A 4 -29.43 51.88 3.67
C THR A 4 -28.18 51.74 2.80
N LEU A 5 -28.16 50.77 1.89
CA LEU A 5 -27.11 50.62 0.86
C LEU A 5 -27.41 51.56 -0.32
N GLN A 6 -26.54 52.55 -0.55
CA GLN A 6 -26.57 53.38 -1.76
C GLN A 6 -25.67 52.76 -2.83
N ILE A 7 -26.24 52.43 -4.00
CA ILE A 7 -25.52 51.90 -5.16
C ILE A 7 -25.12 53.08 -6.05
N MET A 8 -23.83 53.39 -6.13
CA MET A 8 -23.30 54.34 -7.12
C MET A 8 -23.01 53.63 -8.45
N PRO A 9 -23.21 54.27 -9.61
CA PRO A 9 -22.90 53.66 -10.90
C PRO A 9 -21.39 53.53 -11.08
N VAL A 10 -20.90 52.30 -11.18
CA VAL A 10 -19.50 52.00 -11.51
C VAL A 10 -19.26 52.30 -12.98
N GLN A 11 -18.43 53.32 -13.24
CA GLN A 11 -17.99 53.70 -14.58
C GLN A 11 -17.10 52.57 -15.15
N ARG A 12 -17.61 51.83 -16.14
CA ARG A 12 -16.83 50.85 -16.92
C ARG A 12 -15.72 51.58 -17.68
N THR A 13 -14.53 51.63 -17.09
CA THR A 13 -13.30 51.89 -17.85
C THR A 13 -12.91 50.59 -18.53
N SER A 14 -13.14 50.53 -19.85
CA SER A 14 -12.55 49.50 -20.70
C SER A 14 -11.03 49.60 -20.58
N ARG A 15 -10.43 48.66 -19.84
CA ARG A 15 -9.01 48.34 -19.96
C ARG A 15 -8.93 47.01 -20.67
N ASN A 16 -8.45 47.05 -21.91
CA ASN A 16 -8.02 45.88 -22.67
C ASN A 16 -6.98 45.12 -21.84
N PHE A 17 -7.41 44.06 -21.18
CA PHE A 17 -6.54 43.01 -20.66
C PHE A 17 -6.84 41.75 -21.46
N GLY A 18 -5.79 41.24 -22.10
CA GLY A 18 -5.85 40.20 -23.11
C GLY A 18 -6.51 38.91 -22.63
N GLU A 19 -7.05 38.20 -23.63
CA GLU A 19 -7.68 36.90 -23.58
C GLU A 19 -6.74 35.80 -23.08
N TYR A 20 -6.56 35.60 -21.77
CA TYR A 20 -6.09 34.33 -21.21
C TYR A 20 -6.61 34.18 -19.76
N ALA A 21 -7.90 33.94 -19.61
CA ALA A 21 -8.45 33.40 -18.37
C ALA A 21 -8.74 31.92 -18.61
N GLU A 22 -7.77 31.06 -18.28
CA GLU A 22 -8.00 29.61 -18.29
C GLU A 22 -8.97 29.25 -17.14
N GLU A 23 -9.97 28.42 -17.45
CA GLU A 23 -10.95 27.96 -16.49
C GLU A 23 -10.25 27.17 -15.37
N ALA A 24 -10.47 27.58 -14.12
CA ALA A 24 -9.93 26.88 -12.97
C ALA A 24 -10.55 25.48 -12.86
N VAL A 25 -9.76 24.44 -13.16
CA VAL A 25 -10.14 23.05 -12.88
C VAL A 25 -10.11 22.85 -11.37
N ILE A 26 -11.26 22.58 -10.77
CA ILE A 26 -11.34 22.15 -9.37
C ILE A 26 -10.76 20.73 -9.33
N ILE A 27 -9.51 20.63 -8.88
CA ILE A 27 -8.91 19.34 -8.56
C ILE A 27 -9.52 18.95 -7.21
N GLU A 28 -10.53 18.09 -7.23
CA GLU A 28 -10.96 17.39 -6.03
C GLU A 28 -9.81 16.47 -5.62
N GLU A 29 -8.96 16.94 -4.69
CA GLU A 29 -8.00 16.06 -4.03
C GLU A 29 -8.82 14.93 -3.40
N PRO A 30 -8.59 13.67 -3.78
CA PRO A 30 -9.29 12.57 -3.14
C PRO A 30 -8.97 12.67 -1.66
N ILE A 31 -10.01 12.70 -0.83
CA ILE A 31 -9.88 12.72 0.62
C ILE A 31 -9.17 11.41 0.95
N ILE A 32 -7.85 11.45 1.13
CA ILE A 32 -7.06 10.30 1.57
C ILE A 32 -7.50 10.10 3.02
N LYS A 33 -8.54 9.28 3.22
CA LYS A 33 -8.87 8.78 4.55
C LYS A 33 -7.58 8.17 5.07
N GLN A 34 -7.01 8.76 6.11
CA GLN A 34 -5.84 8.19 6.77
C GLN A 34 -6.21 6.76 7.17
N LYS A 35 -5.63 5.80 6.47
CA LYS A 35 -5.86 4.38 6.73
C LYS A 35 -5.35 4.13 8.14
N ARG A 36 -6.27 3.75 9.04
CA ARG A 36 -5.86 3.41 10.40
C ARG A 36 -5.07 2.11 10.30
N PRO A 37 -3.87 2.02 10.88
CA PRO A 37 -3.12 0.77 10.85
C PRO A 37 -3.96 -0.31 11.55
N LEU A 38 -4.26 -1.37 10.82
CA LEU A 38 -4.99 -2.53 11.35
C LEU A 38 -4.09 -3.45 12.18
N PHE A 39 -2.78 -3.26 12.09
CA PHE A 39 -1.78 -4.03 12.80
C PHE A 39 -1.15 -3.27 13.97
N ILE A 40 -0.73 -4.03 14.98
CA ILE A 40 0.24 -3.54 15.95
C ILE A 40 1.59 -3.40 15.23
N GLU A 41 2.06 -2.17 15.13
CA GLU A 41 3.22 -1.82 14.30
C GLU A 41 4.58 -2.12 14.94
N ALA A 42 4.59 -2.47 16.22
CA ALA A 42 5.82 -2.72 16.96
C ALA A 42 6.58 -3.93 16.38
N ASN A 43 7.86 -3.73 16.04
CA ASN A 43 8.79 -4.75 15.55
C ASN A 43 8.43 -5.42 14.20
N THR A 44 7.57 -4.79 13.40
CA THR A 44 7.22 -5.22 12.05
C THR A 44 7.55 -4.11 11.05
N ILE A 45 7.74 -4.47 9.78
CA ILE A 45 7.86 -3.52 8.66
C ILE A 45 6.73 -3.75 7.67
N GLU A 46 6.28 -2.69 7.00
CA GLU A 46 5.34 -2.79 5.88
C GLU A 46 6.05 -3.44 4.68
N ALA A 47 5.34 -4.30 3.97
CA ALA A 47 5.85 -4.97 2.78
C ALA A 47 4.81 -4.91 1.65
N SER A 48 5.26 -4.84 0.41
CA SER A 48 4.40 -4.96 -0.75
C SER A 48 4.41 -6.40 -1.29
N LEU A 49 3.34 -6.80 -1.98
CA LEU A 49 3.32 -8.07 -2.73
C LEU A 49 4.46 -8.14 -3.75
N GLU A 50 4.82 -7.02 -4.37
CA GLU A 50 5.91 -6.94 -5.33
C GLU A 50 7.27 -7.26 -4.68
N HIS A 51 7.55 -6.67 -3.51
CA HIS A 51 8.76 -6.97 -2.74
C HIS A 51 8.84 -8.45 -2.35
N LEU A 52 7.74 -9.00 -1.84
CA LEU A 52 7.68 -10.42 -1.46
C LEU A 52 7.84 -11.37 -2.65
N ARG A 53 7.48 -10.92 -3.86
CA ARG A 53 7.57 -11.73 -5.09
C ARG A 53 8.96 -11.66 -5.73
N ASN A 54 9.53 -10.47 -5.80
CA ASN A 54 10.73 -10.22 -6.61
C ASN A 54 12.02 -10.25 -5.79
N ASP A 55 11.97 -9.86 -4.51
CA ASP A 55 13.17 -9.69 -3.68
C ASP A 55 13.32 -10.79 -2.62
N CYS A 56 12.23 -11.50 -2.29
CA CYS A 56 12.25 -12.54 -1.27
C CYS A 56 12.35 -13.95 -1.87
N ILE A 57 13.14 -14.80 -1.24
CA ILE A 57 13.23 -16.22 -1.59
C ILE A 57 12.10 -17.03 -0.95
N ILE A 58 11.83 -18.19 -1.52
CA ILE A 58 10.94 -19.21 -0.93
C ILE A 58 11.84 -20.22 -0.22
N PRO A 59 11.64 -20.48 1.09
CA PRO A 59 12.41 -21.51 1.76
C PRO A 59 12.04 -22.90 1.23
N VAL A 60 12.87 -23.88 1.59
CA VAL A 60 12.73 -25.27 1.15
C VAL A 60 12.74 -26.20 2.36
N PHE A 61 12.09 -27.35 2.25
CA PHE A 61 12.18 -28.39 3.27
C PHE A 61 13.58 -29.00 3.26
N ALA A 62 14.19 -29.12 4.45
CA ALA A 62 15.57 -29.57 4.57
C ALA A 62 15.83 -31.02 4.14
N LYS A 63 14.78 -31.85 4.07
CA LYS A 63 14.90 -33.29 3.78
C LYS A 63 15.06 -33.58 2.29
N ASP A 64 14.30 -32.90 1.45
CA ASP A 64 14.10 -33.19 0.03
C ASP A 64 14.28 -31.94 -0.85
N ASN A 65 14.56 -30.78 -0.25
CA ASN A 65 14.78 -29.51 -0.94
C ASN A 65 13.54 -29.05 -1.74
N GLU A 66 12.35 -29.51 -1.36
CA GLU A 66 11.09 -29.07 -1.95
C GLU A 66 10.72 -27.67 -1.46
N ALA A 67 10.27 -26.80 -2.36
CA ALA A 67 9.84 -25.45 -2.02
C ALA A 67 8.64 -25.47 -1.06
N THR A 68 8.69 -24.63 -0.04
CA THR A 68 7.54 -24.44 0.86
C THR A 68 6.49 -23.53 0.21
N LEU A 69 5.36 -23.34 0.90
CA LEU A 69 4.40 -22.30 0.55
C LEU A 69 5.05 -20.90 0.69
N SER A 70 5.01 -20.10 -0.37
CA SER A 70 5.48 -18.71 -0.33
C SER A 70 4.41 -17.78 0.26
N HIS A 71 4.83 -16.64 0.83
CA HIS A 71 3.88 -15.63 1.32
C HIS A 71 2.96 -15.13 0.20
N VAL A 72 3.52 -14.88 -0.98
CA VAL A 72 2.76 -14.39 -2.14
C VAL A 72 1.67 -15.38 -2.54
N ALA A 73 2.03 -16.67 -2.68
CA ALA A 73 1.05 -17.69 -3.05
C ALA A 73 -0.07 -17.83 -2.01
N PHE A 74 0.27 -17.71 -0.72
CA PHE A 74 -0.74 -17.75 0.33
C PHE A 74 -1.67 -16.53 0.30
N ILE A 75 -1.10 -15.33 0.17
CA ILE A 75 -1.87 -14.08 0.12
C ILE A 75 -2.77 -14.04 -1.12
N GLU A 76 -2.25 -14.39 -2.30
CA GLU A 76 -3.01 -14.44 -3.55
C GLU A 76 -4.15 -15.47 -3.47
N ALA A 77 -3.90 -16.66 -2.92
CA ALA A 77 -4.95 -17.65 -2.74
C ALA A 77 -6.08 -17.16 -1.83
N VAL A 78 -5.75 -16.44 -0.74
CA VAL A 78 -6.75 -15.85 0.16
C VAL A 78 -7.46 -14.67 -0.50
N GLN A 79 -6.75 -13.85 -1.28
CA GLN A 79 -7.33 -12.77 -2.07
C GLN A 79 -8.34 -13.30 -3.09
N ASP A 80 -8.00 -14.35 -3.83
CA ASP A 80 -8.88 -15.01 -4.80
C ASP A 80 -10.12 -15.60 -4.11
N ALA A 81 -9.93 -16.26 -2.96
CA ALA A 81 -11.04 -16.78 -2.16
C ALA A 81 -11.96 -15.66 -1.66
N THR A 82 -11.38 -14.56 -1.19
CA THR A 82 -12.13 -13.38 -0.70
C THR A 82 -12.94 -12.75 -1.84
N ASN A 83 -12.33 -12.55 -3.01
CA ASN A 83 -12.98 -12.05 -4.22
C ASN A 83 -14.13 -12.95 -4.68
N THR A 84 -13.96 -14.27 -4.57
CA THR A 84 -14.98 -15.24 -4.97
C THR A 84 -16.15 -15.27 -3.99
N PHE A 85 -15.86 -15.26 -2.69
CA PHE A 85 -16.88 -15.40 -1.65
C PHE A 85 -17.69 -14.11 -1.44
N PHE A 86 -17.01 -12.96 -1.41
CA PHE A 86 -17.63 -11.64 -1.25
C PHE A 86 -17.84 -10.96 -2.61
N SER A 87 -18.31 -11.72 -3.59
CA SER A 87 -18.55 -11.22 -4.95
C SER A 87 -19.54 -10.06 -4.92
N GLY A 88 -19.19 -8.93 -5.56
CA GLY A 88 -20.02 -7.72 -5.58
C GLY A 88 -19.71 -6.72 -4.47
N GLU A 89 -18.91 -7.08 -3.47
CA GLU A 89 -18.43 -6.17 -2.44
C GLU A 89 -17.20 -5.39 -2.91
N GLN A 90 -16.90 -4.27 -2.25
CA GLN A 90 -15.64 -3.57 -2.46
C GLN A 90 -14.56 -4.27 -1.62
N ILE A 91 -13.56 -4.86 -2.28
CA ILE A 91 -12.45 -5.56 -1.62
C ILE A 91 -11.17 -4.77 -1.87
N GLU A 92 -10.46 -4.43 -0.79
CA GLU A 92 -9.20 -3.70 -0.88
C GLU A 92 -8.01 -4.64 -1.16
N SER A 93 -6.88 -4.06 -1.58
CA SER A 93 -5.61 -4.76 -1.66
C SER A 93 -5.10 -5.16 -0.28
N PRO A 94 -4.35 -6.27 -0.16
CA PRO A 94 -3.83 -6.72 1.13
C PRO A 94 -2.83 -5.71 1.71
N ASP A 95 -3.03 -5.34 2.97
CA ASP A 95 -2.01 -4.66 3.78
C ASP A 95 -1.16 -5.73 4.48
N ILE A 96 0.16 -5.66 4.32
CA ILE A 96 1.09 -6.74 4.68
C ILE A 96 2.18 -6.21 5.60
N ARG A 97 2.41 -6.94 6.69
CA ARG A 97 3.47 -6.68 7.66
C ARG A 97 4.33 -7.91 7.84
N VAL A 98 5.64 -7.70 7.86
CA VAL A 98 6.63 -8.79 8.03
C VAL A 98 7.60 -8.49 9.17
N SER A 99 8.18 -9.54 9.76
CA SER A 99 9.24 -9.43 10.77
C SER A 99 10.20 -10.61 10.73
N HIS A 100 11.28 -10.53 11.51
CA HIS A 100 12.29 -11.59 11.64
C HIS A 100 12.95 -11.92 10.30
N VAL A 101 13.77 -10.98 9.81
CA VAL A 101 14.48 -11.13 8.54
C VAL A 101 15.55 -12.21 8.65
N ILE A 102 15.44 -13.23 7.82
CA ILE A 102 16.45 -14.25 7.61
C ILE A 102 17.24 -13.86 6.36
N LYS A 103 18.52 -13.53 6.56
CA LYS A 103 19.43 -13.16 5.47
C LYS A 103 20.34 -14.34 5.14
N GLY A 104 20.32 -14.76 3.88
CA GLY A 104 21.21 -15.79 3.34
C GLY A 104 22.19 -15.22 2.33
N ARG A 105 22.90 -16.10 1.61
CA ARG A 105 23.76 -15.75 0.49
C ARG A 105 23.27 -16.49 -0.76
N ILE A 106 23.38 -15.84 -1.91
CA ILE A 106 23.23 -16.55 -3.20
C ILE A 106 24.37 -17.58 -3.35
N PRO A 107 24.15 -18.67 -4.12
CA PRO A 107 25.14 -19.73 -4.29
C PRO A 107 26.52 -19.21 -4.74
N GLU A 108 26.55 -18.23 -5.64
CA GLU A 108 27.76 -17.63 -6.21
C GLU A 108 28.60 -16.85 -5.19
N ALA A 109 27.98 -16.42 -4.09
CA ALA A 109 28.58 -15.60 -3.05
C ALA A 109 28.94 -16.38 -1.77
N ILE A 110 28.77 -17.71 -1.74
CA ILE A 110 28.93 -18.52 -0.53
C ILE A 110 30.31 -18.35 0.13
N HIS A 111 31.36 -18.22 -0.67
CA HIS A 111 32.75 -18.05 -0.21
C HIS A 111 33.20 -16.59 -0.07
N LYS A 112 32.37 -15.61 -0.46
CA LYS A 112 32.72 -14.19 -0.29
C LYS A 112 32.79 -13.86 1.20
N PRO A 113 33.84 -13.18 1.69
CA PRO A 113 33.89 -12.75 3.08
C PRO A 113 32.82 -11.69 3.36
N ALA A 114 32.36 -11.59 4.62
CA ALA A 114 31.18 -10.78 4.97
C ALA A 114 31.32 -9.29 4.62
N ASN A 115 32.55 -8.77 4.64
CA ASN A 115 32.87 -7.39 4.29
C ASN A 115 32.88 -7.11 2.77
N GLN A 116 32.83 -8.14 1.93
CA GLN A 116 32.80 -8.04 0.47
C GLN A 116 31.45 -8.44 -0.14
N LEU A 117 30.45 -8.75 0.71
CA LEU A 117 29.10 -9.07 0.23
C LEU A 117 28.36 -7.81 -0.19
N LEU A 118 27.90 -7.80 -1.44
CA LEU A 118 26.97 -6.80 -1.94
C LEU A 118 25.54 -7.11 -1.43
N GLU A 119 24.63 -6.15 -1.49
CA GLU A 119 23.21 -6.43 -1.19
C GLU A 119 22.62 -7.43 -2.19
N SER A 120 23.04 -7.41 -3.46
CA SER A 120 22.65 -8.39 -4.47
C SER A 120 23.16 -9.80 -4.19
N ASP A 121 24.16 -9.95 -3.33
CA ASP A 121 24.68 -11.27 -2.93
C ASP A 121 23.85 -11.89 -1.78
N LYS A 122 22.93 -11.12 -1.19
CA LYS A 122 22.14 -11.54 -0.04
C LYS A 122 20.76 -11.99 -0.49
N THR A 123 20.29 -13.08 0.08
CA THR A 123 18.90 -13.49 -0.04
C THR A 123 18.11 -13.02 1.17
N ILE A 124 16.84 -12.69 0.97
CA ILE A 124 15.95 -12.21 2.03
C ILE A 124 14.76 -13.14 2.12
N TYR A 125 14.41 -13.52 3.34
CA TYR A 125 13.16 -14.18 3.67
C TYR A 125 12.69 -13.65 5.02
N TYR A 126 11.38 -13.57 5.25
CA TYR A 126 10.82 -13.17 6.54
C TYR A 126 10.20 -14.38 7.22
N GLU A 127 10.60 -14.69 8.45
CA GLU A 127 10.04 -15.85 9.16
C GLU A 127 8.57 -15.62 9.53
N ARG A 128 8.16 -14.36 9.74
CA ARG A 128 6.78 -14.01 10.11
C ARG A 128 6.20 -13.03 9.12
N CYS A 129 5.02 -13.36 8.60
CA CYS A 129 4.21 -12.52 7.73
C CYS A 129 2.78 -12.49 8.27
N ALA A 130 2.20 -11.30 8.36
CA ALA A 130 0.79 -11.07 8.64
C ALA A 130 0.21 -10.19 7.54
N PHE A 131 -1.03 -10.42 7.16
CA PHE A 131 -1.72 -9.59 6.17
C PHE A 131 -3.21 -9.52 6.47
N VAL A 132 -3.85 -8.46 5.98
CA VAL A 132 -5.28 -8.23 6.11
C VAL A 132 -5.83 -7.73 4.78
N ILE A 133 -7.00 -8.24 4.41
CA ILE A 133 -7.74 -7.81 3.23
C ILE A 133 -9.04 -7.21 3.76
N GLU A 134 -9.22 -5.91 3.55
CA GLU A 134 -10.41 -5.20 4.02
C GLU A 134 -11.55 -5.31 3.02
N VAL A 135 -12.76 -5.50 3.54
CA VAL A 135 -14.00 -5.42 2.77
C VAL A 135 -14.84 -4.29 3.37
N PRO A 136 -14.53 -3.01 3.07
CA PRO A 136 -15.11 -1.85 3.76
C PRO A 136 -16.63 -1.73 3.63
N THR A 137 -17.24 -2.40 2.66
CA THR A 137 -18.70 -2.44 2.49
C THR A 137 -19.39 -3.34 3.51
N ILE A 138 -18.66 -4.23 4.17
CA ILE A 138 -19.17 -5.09 5.24
C ILE A 138 -18.76 -4.50 6.58
N TYR A 139 -19.71 -3.87 7.26
CA TYR A 139 -19.53 -3.35 8.62
C TYR A 139 -20.83 -3.43 9.41
N GLU A 140 -20.70 -3.45 10.74
CA GLU A 140 -21.83 -3.38 11.65
C GLU A 140 -21.61 -2.23 12.64
N THR A 141 -22.64 -1.41 12.85
CA THR A 141 -22.60 -0.35 13.86
C THR A 141 -22.99 -0.93 15.21
N VAL A 142 -22.02 -1.06 16.10
CA VAL A 142 -22.27 -1.48 17.48
C VAL A 142 -22.62 -0.25 18.32
N HIS A 143 -23.75 -0.29 19.02
CA HIS A 143 -24.23 0.75 19.96
C HIS A 143 -24.86 2.05 19.43
N GLY A 144 -25.39 2.07 18.20
CA GLY A 144 -26.39 3.07 17.75
C GLY A 144 -25.98 4.53 17.87
#